data_AF-B1JD08-F1
#
_entry.id   AF-B1JD08-F1
#
_cell.length_a   1.000
_cell.length_b   1.000
_cell.length_c   1.000
_cell.angle_alpha   90.00
_cell.angle_beta   90.00
_cell.angle_gamma   90.00
#
_symmetry.space_group_name_H-M   'P 1'
#
loop_
_entity.id
_entity.type
_entity.pdbx_description
1 polymer ?
#
loop_
_entity_poly.entity_id
_entity_poly.type
_entity_poly.pdbx_seq_one_letter_code
_entity_poly.pdbx_strand_id
1 'polypeptide(L)'
;MKLSDLWPGHKPPARTPTKPVVSVTVTKRAGAEQAPSILENEQLPATHAPTSAHRRLVGPRELPETLEACEALHEQLMSDAIRLELALSQAQEGAVQGRPYDRSWYNRAKAALKHINHDRTRLLYRCGQLRKEAKVHAQQHMDRVILDVIKEAMPADQFLGFVRLAEARMAQGVAR
;
A
#
# COMPACT_ATOMS: atom_id res chain seq x y z
N MET A 1 18.58 -39.82 -11.85
CA MET A 1 17.47 -38.84 -11.79
C MET A 1 18.01 -37.49 -12.24
N LYS A 2 17.36 -36.81 -13.19
CA LYS A 2 17.85 -35.54 -13.76
C LYS A 2 17.35 -34.37 -12.90
N LEU A 3 18.26 -33.52 -12.45
CA LEU A 3 18.05 -32.43 -11.49
C LEU A 3 17.36 -31.18 -12.08
N SER A 4 16.89 -31.25 -13.33
CA SER A 4 16.32 -30.11 -14.07
C SER A 4 14.83 -29.84 -13.76
N ASP A 5 14.14 -30.74 -13.07
CA ASP A 5 12.69 -30.68 -12.88
C ASP A 5 12.25 -29.82 -11.66
N LEU A 6 13.20 -29.22 -10.95
CA LEU A 6 12.95 -28.51 -9.68
C LEU A 6 12.95 -26.97 -9.78
N TRP A 7 12.96 -26.40 -10.99
CA TRP A 7 12.85 -24.93 -11.17
C TRP A 7 11.40 -24.48 -11.45
N PRO A 8 10.88 -23.46 -10.75
CA PRO A 8 9.55 -22.92 -11.00
C PRO A 8 9.56 -22.07 -12.28
N GLY A 9 9.28 -22.70 -13.43
CA GLY A 9 9.22 -22.00 -14.71
C GLY A 9 8.98 -22.91 -15.93
N HIS A 10 9.15 -24.22 -15.80
CA HIS A 10 8.90 -25.15 -16.90
C HIS A 10 7.40 -25.48 -17.02
N LYS A 11 6.74 -24.95 -18.05
CA LYS A 11 5.36 -25.33 -18.41
C LYS A 11 5.37 -26.68 -19.13
N PRO A 12 4.56 -27.67 -18.71
CA PRO A 12 4.30 -28.85 -19.53
C PRO A 12 3.43 -28.48 -20.75
N PRO A 13 3.55 -29.22 -21.89
CA PRO A 13 2.83 -28.91 -23.11
C PRO A 13 1.31 -29.05 -22.96
N ALA A 14 0.60 -28.19 -23.68
CA ALA A 14 -0.83 -28.00 -23.66
C ALA A 14 -1.63 -29.30 -23.85
N ARG A 15 -2.43 -29.65 -22.85
CA ARG A 15 -3.56 -30.58 -23.01
C ARG A 15 -4.82 -29.76 -23.28
N THR A 16 -5.46 -30.06 -24.39
CA THR A 16 -6.71 -29.47 -24.89
C THR A 16 -7.85 -29.67 -23.90
N PRO A 17 -8.62 -28.62 -23.55
CA PRO A 17 -9.82 -28.80 -22.75
C PRO A 17 -11.02 -29.19 -23.61
N THR A 18 -11.49 -30.43 -23.45
CA THR A 18 -12.82 -30.88 -23.86
C THR A 18 -13.87 -30.19 -22.97
N LYS A 19 -14.67 -29.33 -23.60
CA LYS A 19 -15.91 -28.69 -23.09
C LYS A 19 -16.95 -29.75 -22.65
N PRO A 20 -17.93 -29.44 -21.77
CA PRO A 20 -18.94 -28.41 -22.02
C PRO A 20 -19.09 -27.32 -20.95
N VAL A 21 -19.20 -26.09 -21.45
CA VAL A 21 -19.68 -24.90 -20.76
C VAL A 21 -21.20 -25.01 -20.64
N VAL A 22 -21.71 -24.99 -19.41
CA VAL A 22 -23.15 -24.88 -19.14
C VAL A 22 -23.50 -23.39 -19.18
N SER A 23 -24.16 -22.95 -20.24
CA SER A 23 -24.70 -21.59 -20.37
C SER A 23 -26.00 -21.50 -19.57
N VAL A 24 -26.01 -20.72 -18.49
CA VAL A 24 -27.23 -20.35 -17.76
C VAL A 24 -27.81 -19.10 -18.42
N THR A 25 -28.98 -19.26 -19.04
CA THR A 25 -29.78 -18.16 -19.58
C THR A 25 -30.64 -17.59 -18.45
N VAL A 26 -30.39 -16.34 -18.03
CA VAL A 26 -31.28 -15.62 -17.10
C VAL A 26 -32.34 -14.90 -17.93
N THR A 27 -33.59 -15.32 -17.82
CA THR A 27 -34.73 -14.60 -18.37
C THR A 27 -35.02 -13.37 -17.52
N LYS A 28 -34.84 -12.19 -18.13
CA LYS A 28 -35.23 -10.88 -17.56
C LYS A 28 -36.75 -10.77 -17.63
N ARG A 29 -37.43 -10.83 -16.48
CA ARG A 29 -38.86 -10.49 -16.41
C ARG A 29 -38.99 -8.96 -16.41
N ALA A 30 -39.49 -8.43 -17.52
CA ALA A 30 -40.05 -7.08 -17.57
C ALA A 30 -41.38 -7.07 -16.83
N GLY A 31 -41.62 -6.01 -16.06
CA GLY A 31 -42.86 -5.76 -15.34
C GLY A 31 -42.75 -4.40 -14.68
N ALA A 32 -43.05 -3.37 -15.46
CA ALA A 32 -43.39 -2.06 -14.92
C ALA A 32 -44.82 -2.16 -14.38
N GLU A 33 -45.08 -1.59 -13.20
CA GLU A 33 -46.27 -0.77 -12.93
C GLU A 33 -46.24 -0.21 -11.49
N GLN A 34 -46.19 1.12 -11.43
CA GLN A 34 -46.90 2.07 -10.56
C GLN A 34 -46.85 1.94 -9.01
N ALA A 35 -46.51 3.09 -8.41
CA ALA A 35 -46.61 3.44 -7.00
C ALA A 35 -48.08 3.49 -6.51
N PRO A 36 -48.33 3.65 -5.19
CA PRO A 36 -48.43 5.02 -4.70
C PRO A 36 -47.80 5.28 -3.33
N SER A 37 -47.50 6.57 -3.15
CA SER A 37 -47.13 7.28 -1.93
C SER A 37 -48.22 7.26 -0.84
N ILE A 38 -47.84 6.97 0.41
CA ILE A 38 -48.51 7.47 1.61
C ILE A 38 -47.43 7.91 2.61
N LEU A 39 -47.52 9.19 3.00
CA LEU A 39 -46.80 9.83 4.11
C LEU A 39 -47.18 9.20 5.44
N GLU A 40 -46.24 9.02 6.37
CA GLU A 40 -46.26 9.75 7.65
C GLU A 40 -44.97 9.57 8.45
N ASN A 41 -44.49 10.69 8.99
CA ASN A 41 -43.37 10.79 9.91
C ASN A 41 -43.79 10.28 11.29
N GLU A 42 -43.06 9.32 11.85
CA GLU A 42 -42.87 9.25 13.30
C GLU A 42 -41.40 9.06 13.64
N GLN A 43 -40.94 9.99 14.46
CA GLN A 43 -39.57 10.25 14.82
C GLN A 43 -39.39 9.78 16.26
N LEU A 44 -38.65 8.70 16.47
CA LEU A 44 -38.16 8.26 17.79
C LEU A 44 -36.71 7.75 17.68
N PRO A 45 -35.88 7.95 18.72
CA PRO A 45 -34.43 8.06 18.59
C PRO A 45 -33.66 6.77 18.93
N ALA A 46 -32.42 6.75 18.44
CA ALA A 46 -31.29 5.93 18.89
C ALA A 46 -31.38 4.41 18.75
N THR A 47 -30.63 3.85 17.80
CA THR A 47 -29.79 2.69 18.10
C THR A 47 -28.61 2.61 17.13
N HIS A 48 -27.41 2.49 17.69
CA HIS A 48 -26.16 2.26 16.98
C HIS A 48 -26.27 1.02 16.08
N ALA A 49 -26.50 1.21 14.79
CA ALA A 49 -26.19 0.18 13.81
C ALA A 49 -24.65 0.13 13.70
N PRO A 50 -23.99 -1.00 13.99
CA PRO A 50 -22.60 -1.13 13.58
C PRO A 50 -22.65 -1.11 12.07
N THR A 51 -22.07 -0.07 11.48
CA THR A 51 -21.79 0.01 10.05
C THR A 51 -20.86 -1.16 9.72
N SER A 52 -21.42 -2.35 9.51
CA SER A 52 -20.80 -3.49 8.86
C SER A 52 -20.74 -3.20 7.37
N ALA A 53 -20.19 -2.03 7.02
CA ALA A 53 -19.54 -1.87 5.74
C ALA A 53 -18.39 -2.88 5.77
N HIS A 54 -18.62 -4.05 5.17
CA HIS A 54 -17.57 -4.94 4.74
C HIS A 54 -16.53 -4.05 4.08
N ARG A 55 -15.40 -3.82 4.78
CA ARG A 55 -14.29 -2.99 4.36
C ARG A 55 -13.99 -3.46 2.94
N ARG A 56 -14.41 -2.67 1.94
CA ARG A 56 -14.32 -3.05 0.52
C ARG A 56 -12.91 -3.54 0.29
N LEU A 57 -12.72 -4.55 -0.55
CA LEU A 57 -11.37 -4.97 -0.95
C LEU A 57 -10.71 -3.74 -1.60
N VAL A 58 -9.94 -3.01 -0.78
CA VAL A 58 -9.30 -1.75 -1.16
C VAL A 58 -8.15 -2.14 -2.08
N GLY A 59 -8.02 -1.44 -3.21
CA GLY A 59 -6.83 -1.56 -4.05
C GLY A 59 -5.56 -1.19 -3.28
N PRO A 60 -4.37 -1.27 -3.92
CA PRO A 60 -3.13 -0.87 -3.29
C PRO A 60 -3.27 0.51 -2.64
N ARG A 61 -3.00 0.61 -1.33
CA ARG A 61 -3.17 1.86 -0.61
C ARG A 61 -2.16 2.88 -1.12
N GLU A 62 -2.62 4.12 -1.26
CA GLU A 62 -1.74 5.26 -1.58
C GLU A 62 -0.77 5.48 -0.42
N LEU A 63 0.51 5.68 -0.76
CA LEU A 63 1.57 5.85 0.23
C LEU A 63 1.70 7.35 0.57
N PRO A 64 1.75 7.73 1.86
CA PRO A 64 1.90 9.11 2.25
C PRO A 64 3.22 9.73 1.78
N GLU A 65 3.23 11.05 1.64
CA GLU A 65 4.41 11.82 1.19
C GLU A 65 5.27 12.30 2.36
N THR A 66 4.74 12.36 3.58
CA THR A 66 5.48 12.82 4.76
C THR A 66 5.90 11.65 5.64
N LEU A 67 7.04 11.80 6.33
CA LEU A 67 7.58 10.76 7.21
C LEU A 67 6.61 10.47 8.37
N GLU A 68 6.09 11.53 9.01
CA GLU A 68 5.14 11.43 10.12
C GLU A 68 3.85 10.69 9.71
N ALA A 69 3.29 11.01 8.55
CA ALA A 69 2.10 10.33 8.05
C ALA A 69 2.40 8.86 7.72
N CYS A 70 3.62 8.55 7.26
CA CYS A 70 4.03 7.17 7.04
C CYS A 70 4.18 6.39 8.34
N GLU A 71 4.71 7.00 9.41
CA GLU A 71 4.84 6.37 10.72
C GLU A 71 3.48 6.13 11.37
N ALA A 72 2.58 7.12 11.32
CA ALA A 72 1.20 6.96 11.79
C ALA A 72 0.43 5.86 11.01
N LEU A 73 0.60 5.82 9.70
CA LEU A 73 0.03 4.75 8.87
C LEU A 73 0.61 3.38 9.23
N HIS A 74 1.91 3.32 9.55
CA HIS A 74 2.56 2.08 9.94
C HIS A 74 1.96 1.53 11.24
N GLU A 75 1.80 2.37 12.26
CA GLU A 75 1.17 2.00 13.53
C GLU A 75 -0.28 1.54 13.36
N GLN A 76 -1.04 2.21 12.47
CA GLN A 76 -2.38 1.80 12.12
C GLN A 76 -2.41 0.40 11.49
N LEU A 77 -1.55 0.16 10.50
CA LEU A 77 -1.47 -1.14 9.80
C LEU A 77 -0.96 -2.25 10.72
N MET A 78 -0.02 -1.96 11.62
CA MET A 78 0.44 -2.88 12.67
C MET A 78 -0.72 -3.30 13.58
N SER A 79 -1.47 -2.32 14.08
CA SER A 79 -2.60 -2.56 14.97
C SER A 79 -3.71 -3.38 14.29
N ASP A 80 -4.01 -3.05 13.03
CA ASP A 80 -5.00 -3.79 12.24
C ASP A 80 -4.54 -5.22 11.93
N ALA A 81 -3.26 -5.43 11.64
CA ALA A 81 -2.70 -6.77 11.44
C ALA A 81 -2.84 -7.62 12.70
N ILE A 82 -2.44 -7.10 13.87
CA ILE A 82 -2.50 -7.82 15.16
C ILE A 82 -3.95 -8.22 15.47
N ARG A 83 -4.90 -7.29 15.33
CA ARG A 83 -6.33 -7.58 15.56
C ARG A 83 -6.84 -8.69 14.65
N LEU A 84 -6.45 -8.65 13.38
CA LEU A 84 -6.91 -9.61 12.38
C LEU A 84 -6.27 -10.99 12.57
N GLU A 85 -4.99 -11.05 12.93
CA GLU A 85 -4.27 -12.28 13.30
C GLU A 85 -4.91 -12.94 14.52
N LEU A 86 -5.21 -12.16 15.56
CA LEU A 86 -5.89 -12.68 16.76
C LEU A 86 -7.30 -13.19 16.44
N ALA A 87 -8.07 -12.47 15.62
CA ALA A 87 -9.41 -12.94 15.21
C ALA A 87 -9.33 -14.24 14.39
N LEU A 88 -8.32 -14.37 13.52
CA LEU A 88 -8.07 -15.58 12.75
C LEU A 88 -7.67 -16.76 13.65
N SER A 89 -6.82 -16.55 14.66
CA SER A 89 -6.41 -17.61 15.59
C SER A 89 -7.59 -18.07 16.46
N GLN A 90 -8.37 -17.12 17.01
CA GLN A 90 -9.57 -17.42 17.80
C GLN A 90 -10.60 -18.20 17.00
N ALA A 91 -10.80 -17.87 15.73
CA ALA A 91 -11.71 -18.62 14.85
C ALA A 91 -11.21 -20.06 14.62
N GLN A 92 -9.90 -20.26 14.47
CA GLN A 92 -9.31 -21.60 14.31
C GLN A 92 -9.44 -22.42 15.60
N GLU A 93 -9.10 -21.84 16.75
CA GLU A 93 -9.24 -22.48 18.06
C GLU A 93 -10.70 -22.83 18.35
N GLY A 94 -11.63 -21.92 18.05
CA GLY A 94 -13.06 -22.16 18.16
C GLY A 94 -13.53 -23.34 17.30
N ALA A 95 -13.02 -23.48 16.07
CA ALA A 95 -13.32 -24.63 15.22
C ALA A 95 -12.81 -25.95 15.77
N VAL A 96 -11.64 -25.97 16.41
CA VAL A 96 -11.13 -27.16 17.10
C VAL A 96 -12.07 -27.56 18.25
N GLN A 97 -12.68 -26.57 18.91
CA GLN A 97 -13.70 -26.78 19.95
C GLN A 97 -15.11 -27.06 19.40
N GLY A 98 -15.26 -27.23 18.09
CA GLY A 98 -16.54 -27.53 17.44
C GLY A 98 -17.43 -26.31 17.15
N ARG A 99 -16.94 -25.08 17.36
CA ARG A 99 -17.66 -23.85 16.98
C ARG A 99 -17.40 -23.53 15.49
N PRO A 100 -18.41 -23.62 14.61
CA PRO A 100 -18.20 -23.32 13.20
C PRO A 100 -17.90 -21.83 12.98
N TYR A 101 -17.02 -21.52 12.02
CA TYR A 101 -16.79 -20.16 11.53
C TYR A 101 -17.12 -20.05 10.03
N ASP A 102 -17.47 -18.85 9.59
CA ASP A 102 -17.70 -18.59 8.16
C ASP A 102 -16.38 -18.69 7.37
N ARG A 103 -16.30 -19.71 6.51
CA ARG A 103 -15.14 -19.95 5.64
C ARG A 103 -14.88 -18.79 4.68
N SER A 104 -15.93 -18.14 4.19
CA SER A 104 -15.81 -17.00 3.27
C SER A 104 -15.19 -15.80 3.98
N TRP A 105 -15.63 -15.51 5.21
CA TRP A 105 -15.02 -14.50 6.07
C TRP A 105 -13.55 -14.82 6.35
N TYR A 106 -13.22 -16.06 6.70
CA TYR A 106 -11.85 -16.46 7.01
C TYR A 106 -10.90 -16.24 5.82
N ASN A 107 -11.34 -16.59 4.62
CA ASN A 107 -10.56 -16.36 3.40
C ASN A 107 -10.38 -14.86 3.09
N ARG A 108 -11.44 -14.05 3.27
CA ARG A 108 -11.36 -12.59 3.14
C ARG A 108 -10.41 -11.98 4.17
N ALA A 109 -10.46 -12.43 5.41
CA ALA A 109 -9.58 -11.98 6.48
C ALA A 109 -8.11 -12.35 6.19
N LYS A 110 -7.82 -13.57 5.73
CA LYS A 110 -6.47 -13.94 5.29
C LYS A 110 -5.97 -13.10 4.11
N ALA A 111 -6.82 -12.83 3.12
CA ALA A 111 -6.46 -11.97 2.00
C ALA A 111 -6.18 -10.53 2.47
N ALA A 112 -7.02 -9.98 3.34
CA ALA A 112 -6.82 -8.65 3.93
C ALA A 112 -5.49 -8.58 4.71
N LEU A 113 -5.16 -9.60 5.51
CA LEU A 113 -3.90 -9.67 6.24
C LEU A 113 -2.69 -9.65 5.29
N LYS A 114 -2.76 -10.40 4.18
CA LYS A 114 -1.71 -10.39 3.14
C LYS A 114 -1.51 -8.98 2.57
N HIS A 115 -2.59 -8.27 2.26
CA HIS A 115 -2.50 -6.91 1.72
C HIS A 115 -1.96 -5.92 2.75
N ILE A 116 -2.40 -5.99 4.00
CA ILE A 116 -1.85 -5.17 5.10
C ILE A 116 -0.34 -5.39 5.24
N ASN A 117 0.12 -6.64 5.24
CA ASN A 117 1.55 -6.95 5.34
C ASN A 117 2.35 -6.46 4.12
N HIS A 118 1.78 -6.57 2.93
CA HIS A 118 2.39 -6.01 1.72
C HIS A 118 2.52 -4.48 1.79
N ASP A 119 1.46 -3.78 2.21
CA ASP A 119 1.47 -2.33 2.38
C ASP A 119 2.45 -1.89 3.46
N ARG A 120 2.59 -2.66 4.56
CA ARG A 120 3.62 -2.42 5.59
C ARG A 120 5.02 -2.45 4.99
N THR A 121 5.34 -3.44 4.15
CA THR A 121 6.65 -3.52 3.48
C THR A 121 6.87 -2.34 2.54
N ARG A 122 5.87 -1.98 1.73
CA ARG A 122 5.94 -0.80 0.84
C ARG A 122 6.16 0.50 1.61
N LEU A 123 5.50 0.63 2.76
CA LEU A 123 5.60 1.80 3.62
C LEU A 123 6.97 1.95 4.25
N LEU A 124 7.56 0.86 4.76
CA LEU A 124 8.92 0.87 5.31
C LEU A 124 9.95 1.30 4.26
N TYR A 125 9.79 0.83 3.01
CA TYR A 125 10.61 1.28 1.90
C TYR A 125 10.45 2.78 1.63
N ARG A 126 9.22 3.30 1.62
CA ARG A 126 8.96 4.74 1.43
C ARG A 126 9.54 5.58 2.56
N CYS A 127 9.40 5.18 3.82
CA CYS A 127 10.06 5.84 4.96
C CYS A 127 11.58 5.92 4.76
N GLY A 128 12.19 4.82 4.29
CA GLY A 128 13.61 4.78 3.96
C GLY A 128 14.00 5.80 2.88
N GLN A 129 13.18 5.96 1.84
CA GLN A 129 13.42 6.96 0.80
C GLN A 129 13.27 8.38 1.31
N LEU A 130 12.19 8.68 2.05
CA LEU A 130 11.95 10.00 2.63
C LEU A 130 13.10 10.45 3.54
N ARG A 131 13.66 9.55 4.35
CA ARG A 131 14.82 9.86 5.20
C ARG A 131 16.08 10.16 4.38
N LYS A 132 16.29 9.48 3.25
CA LYS A 132 17.41 9.76 2.34
C LYS A 132 17.24 11.10 1.65
N GLU A 133 16.04 11.36 1.12
CA GLU A 133 15.67 12.63 0.49
C GLU A 133 15.87 13.80 1.47
N ALA A 134 15.38 13.67 2.70
CA ALA A 134 15.56 14.67 3.75
C ALA A 134 17.04 14.92 4.07
N LYS A 135 17.87 13.87 4.14
CA LYS A 135 19.32 14.01 4.37
C LYS A 135 20.01 14.75 3.23
N VAL A 136 19.69 14.40 1.98
CA VAL A 136 20.27 15.08 0.80
C VAL A 136 19.85 16.54 0.78
N HIS A 137 18.58 16.83 1.06
CA HIS A 137 18.08 18.20 1.11
C HIS A 137 18.76 19.01 2.23
N ALA A 138 18.95 18.42 3.41
CA ALA A 138 19.68 19.05 4.51
C ALA A 138 21.14 19.34 4.14
N GLN A 139 21.83 18.41 3.48
CA GLN A 139 23.20 18.63 3.00
C GLN A 139 23.26 19.77 1.98
N GLN A 140 22.40 19.75 0.97
CA GLN A 140 22.34 20.81 -0.04
C GLN A 140 22.02 22.17 0.58
N HIS A 141 21.17 22.21 1.60
CA HIS A 141 20.88 23.43 2.34
C HIS A 141 22.13 23.94 3.08
N MET A 142 22.85 23.06 3.80
CA MET A 142 24.10 23.42 4.45
C MET A 142 25.15 23.92 3.46
N ASP A 143 25.31 23.26 2.30
CA ASP A 143 26.25 23.67 1.27
C ASP A 143 25.93 25.08 0.74
N ARG A 144 24.64 25.41 0.55
CA ARG A 144 24.20 26.76 0.16
C ARG A 144 24.56 27.80 1.22
N VAL A 145 24.25 27.52 2.49
CA VAL A 145 24.56 28.42 3.60
C VAL A 145 26.07 28.66 3.70
N ILE A 146 26.89 27.62 3.57
CA ILE A 146 28.35 27.73 3.56
C ILE A 146 28.82 28.64 2.41
N LEU A 147 28.29 28.43 1.20
CA LEU A 147 28.65 29.27 0.05
C LEU A 147 28.26 30.74 0.26
N ASP A 148 27.11 31.00 0.88
CA ASP A 148 26.67 32.37 1.14
C ASP A 148 27.55 33.05 2.20
N VAL A 149 27.91 32.35 3.28
CA VAL A 149 28.88 32.85 4.27
C VAL A 149 30.25 33.12 3.64
N ILE A 150 30.73 32.23 2.76
CA ILE A 150 32.01 32.43 2.07
C ILE A 150 31.96 33.66 1.16
N LYS A 151 30.87 33.84 0.40
CA LYS A 151 30.70 35.03 -0.46
C LYS A 151 30.72 36.33 0.34
N GLU A 152 30.11 36.35 1.53
CA GLU A 152 30.10 37.52 2.41
C GLU A 152 31.49 37.81 3.01
N ALA A 153 32.28 36.78 3.27
CA ALA A 153 33.57 36.91 3.96
C ALA A 153 34.74 37.29 3.04
N MET A 154 34.59 37.28 1.71
CA MET A 154 35.72 37.45 0.78
C MET A 154 35.43 38.33 -0.44
N PRO A 155 36.46 38.94 -1.06
CA PRO A 155 36.29 39.70 -2.29
C PRO A 155 35.77 38.83 -3.45
N ALA A 156 34.88 39.40 -4.27
CA ALA A 156 34.20 38.69 -5.35
C ALA A 156 35.16 38.04 -6.37
N ASP A 157 36.26 38.72 -6.72
CA ASP A 157 37.23 38.20 -7.69
C ASP A 157 37.92 36.92 -7.20
N GLN A 158 38.20 36.83 -5.90
CA GLN A 158 38.79 35.63 -5.30
C GLN A 158 37.79 34.48 -5.30
N PHE A 159 36.53 34.75 -4.93
CA PHE A 159 35.46 33.75 -4.96
C PHE A 159 35.26 33.18 -6.37
N LEU A 160 35.16 34.04 -7.39
CA LEU A 160 35.01 33.64 -8.79
C LEU A 160 36.22 32.83 -9.29
N GLY A 161 37.43 33.15 -8.83
CA GLY A 161 38.62 32.34 -9.10
C GLY A 161 38.48 30.90 -8.62
N PHE A 162 37.97 30.70 -7.40
CA PHE A 162 37.70 29.35 -6.86
C PHE A 162 36.58 28.62 -7.61
N VAL A 163 35.53 29.32 -8.03
CA VAL A 163 34.45 28.73 -8.84
C VAL A 163 34.99 28.20 -10.17
N ARG A 164 35.79 28.99 -10.91
CA ARG A 164 36.40 28.54 -12.18
C ARG A 164 37.31 27.32 -11.98
N LEU A 165 38.07 27.28 -10.88
CA LEU A 165 38.90 26.12 -10.55
C LEU A 165 38.05 24.88 -10.25
N ALA A 166 36.93 25.04 -9.55
CA ALA A 166 36.00 23.96 -9.27
C ALA A 166 35.36 23.42 -10.56
N GLU A 167 34.91 24.29 -11.46
CA GLU A 167 34.38 23.93 -12.78
C GLU A 167 35.39 23.13 -13.61
N ALA A 168 36.65 23.58 -13.66
CA ALA A 168 37.71 22.88 -14.36
C ALA A 168 37.95 21.47 -13.79
N ARG A 169 37.90 21.31 -12.46
CA ARG A 169 38.04 20.00 -11.79
C ARG A 169 36.84 19.08 -12.05
N MET A 170 35.61 19.61 -12.03
CA MET A 170 34.42 18.82 -12.37
C MET A 170 34.48 18.30 -13.81
N ALA A 171 34.88 19.15 -14.76
CA ALA A 171 35.04 18.75 -16.16
C ALA A 171 36.07 17.62 -16.34
N GLN A 172 37.14 17.61 -15.53
CA GLN A 172 38.14 16.54 -15.53
C GLN A 172 37.64 15.24 -14.87
N GLY A 173 36.76 15.34 -13.87
CA GLY A 173 36.19 14.18 -13.17
C GLY A 173 35.12 13.42 -13.95
N VAL A 174 34.41 14.07 -14.87
CA VAL A 174 33.36 13.45 -15.73
C VAL A 174 33.95 12.72 -16.95
N ALA A 175 35.23 12.97 -17.28
CA ALA A 175 35.92 12.37 -18.42
C ALA A 175 36.60 11.01 -18.11
N ARG A 176 36.41 10.46 -16.91
CA ARG A 176 36.89 9.13 -16.48
C ARG A 176 35.72 8.21 -16.17
#